data_AF-A0A3C1G9G3-F1
#
_entry.id   AF-A0A3C1G9G3-F1
#
_cell.length_a   1.000
_cell.length_b   1.000
_cell.length_c   1.000
_cell.angle_alpha   90.00
_cell.angle_beta   90.00
_cell.angle_gamma   90.00
#
_symmetry.space_group_name_H-M   'P 1'
#
loop_
_entity.id
_entity.type
_entity.pdbx_description
1 polymer ?
#
loop_
_entity_poly.entity_id
_entity_poly.type
_entity_poly.pdbx_seq_one_letter_code
_entity_poly.pdbx_strand_id
1 'polypeptide(L)' 'MIPPSVPSLKGNELKYVTECIETEWVSSAGPFVTRFERDVARYLEIPSAVACING' A
#
# COMPACT_ATOMS: atom_id res chain seq x y z
N MET A 1 27.05 -4.16 -14.09
CA MET A 1 25.84 -3.49 -14.63
C MET A 1 25.13 -2.81 -13.45
N ILE A 2 24.82 -1.52 -13.52
CA ILE A 2 24.13 -0.78 -12.44
C ILE A 2 22.70 -0.46 -12.93
N PRO A 3 21.66 -0.91 -12.22
CA PRO A 3 20.28 -0.67 -12.63
C PRO A 3 19.87 0.80 -12.34
N PRO A 4 19.08 1.45 -13.22
CA PRO A 4 18.63 2.83 -13.04
C PRO A 4 17.57 2.99 -11.94
N SER A 5 16.82 1.93 -11.63
CA SER A 5 15.85 1.88 -10.53
C SER A 5 15.61 0.44 -10.12
N VAL A 6 15.37 0.20 -8.83
CA VAL A 6 14.99 -1.09 -8.28
C VAL A 6 13.83 -0.91 -7.30
N PRO A 7 12.84 -1.82 -7.28
CA PRO A 7 11.76 -1.76 -6.30
C PRO A 7 12.28 -1.82 -4.86
N SER A 8 11.64 -1.08 -3.95
CA SER A 8 11.90 -1.19 -2.52
C SER A 8 10.86 -2.12 -1.90
N LEU A 9 11.23 -3.40 -1.75
CA LEU A 9 10.43 -4.43 -1.07
C LEU A 9 11.26 -5.04 0.08
N LYS A 10 11.47 -4.27 1.14
CA LYS A 10 12.43 -4.59 2.23
C LYS A 10 11.80 -4.60 3.63
N GLY A 11 10.49 -4.36 3.72
CA GLY A 11 9.73 -4.33 4.96
C GLY A 11 8.66 -5.42 5.01
N ASN A 12 7.42 -5.02 5.35
CA ASN A 12 6.29 -5.93 5.55
C ASN A 12 5.49 -6.21 4.27
N GLU A 13 6.00 -5.88 3.09
CA GLU A 13 5.25 -5.95 1.83
C GLU A 13 4.76 -7.38 1.57
N LEU A 14 5.63 -8.40 1.71
CA LEU A 14 5.24 -9.79 1.55
C LEU A 14 4.19 -10.22 2.58
N LYS A 15 4.37 -9.83 3.85
CA LYS A 15 3.43 -10.16 4.92
C LYS A 15 2.02 -9.64 4.62
N TYR A 16 1.90 -8.37 4.22
CA TYR A 16 0.60 -7.76 3.95
C TYR A 16 -0.06 -8.35 2.70
N VAL A 17 0.71 -8.65 1.65
CA VAL A 17 0.17 -9.33 0.46
C VAL A 17 -0.30 -10.74 0.79
N THR A 18 0.45 -11.50 1.58
CA THR A 18 0.03 -12.82 2.07
C THR A 18 -1.28 -12.72 2.86
N GLU A 19 -1.40 -11.75 3.75
CA GLU A 19 -2.62 -11.53 4.54
C GLU A 19 -3.84 -11.22 3.62
N CYS A 20 -3.68 -10.42 2.57
CA CYS A 20 -4.74 -10.19 1.59
C CYS A 20 -5.23 -11.50 0.93
N ILE A 21 -4.31 -12.42 0.62
CA ILE A 21 -4.64 -13.70 0.00
C ILE A 21 -5.34 -14.61 1.02
N GLU A 22 -4.80 -14.73 2.23
CA GLU A 22 -5.34 -15.58 3.29
C GLU A 22 -6.74 -15.14 3.75
N THR A 23 -7.00 -13.82 3.71
CA THR A 23 -8.28 -13.23 4.12
C THR A 23 -9.22 -12.93 2.95
N GLU A 24 -8.82 -13.30 1.72
CA GLU A 24 -9.57 -13.08 0.47
C GLU A 24 -9.87 -11.60 0.15
N TRP A 25 -9.19 -10.65 0.81
CA TRP A 25 -9.27 -9.21 0.54
C TRP A 25 -8.35 -8.79 -0.62
N VAL A 26 -8.66 -9.31 -1.82
CA VAL A 26 -7.88 -9.07 -3.05
C VAL A 26 -8.52 -8.07 -4.02
N SER A 27 -9.64 -7.45 -3.62
CA SER A 27 -10.36 -6.46 -4.41
C SER A 27 -9.75 -5.06 -4.30
N SER A 28 -10.30 -4.08 -5.03
CA SER A 28 -9.93 -2.65 -4.95
C SER A 28 -10.37 -1.96 -3.66
N ALA A 29 -11.07 -2.68 -2.79
CA ALA A 29 -11.46 -2.23 -1.46
C ALA A 29 -10.95 -3.24 -0.41
N GLY A 30 -10.57 -2.75 0.76
CA GLY A 30 -10.13 -3.60 1.85
C GLY A 30 -9.42 -2.83 2.97
N PRO A 31 -9.11 -3.51 4.08
CA PRO A 31 -8.53 -2.87 5.27
C PRO A 31 -7.18 -2.19 4.99
N PHE A 32 -6.37 -2.76 4.08
CA PHE A 32 -5.08 -2.17 3.70
C PHE A 32 -5.23 -0.89 2.88
N VAL A 33 -6.28 -0.73 2.08
CA VAL A 33 -6.55 0.51 1.32
C VAL A 33 -6.89 1.63 2.29
N THR A 34 -7.88 1.41 3.17
CA THR A 34 -8.28 2.41 4.19
C THR A 34 -7.13 2.76 5.13
N ARG A 35 -6.33 1.76 5.51
CA ARG A 35 -5.13 1.99 6.32
C ARG A 35 -4.12 2.85 5.58
N PHE A 36 -3.83 2.53 4.32
CA PHE A 36 -2.89 3.29 3.50
C PHE A 36 -3.33 4.75 3.35
N GLU A 37 -4.58 4.99 3.00
CA GLU A 37 -5.15 6.35 2.88
C GLU A 37 -5.01 7.15 4.17
N ARG A 38 -5.35 6.55 5.31
CA ARG A 38 -5.18 7.20 6.63
C ARG A 38 -3.71 7.46 6.97
N ASP A 39 -2.85 6.48 6.75
CA ASP A 39 -1.44 6.57 7.11
C ASP A 39 -0.72 7.61 6.22
N VAL A 40 -1.09 7.72 4.93
CA VAL A 40 -0.62 8.78 4.01
C VAL A 40 -1.15 10.15 4.40
N ALA A 41 -2.45 10.28 4.69
CA ALA A 41 -3.03 11.54 5.14
C ALA A 41 -2.33 12.06 6.40
N ARG A 42 -2.02 11.15 7.35
CA ARG A 42 -1.25 11.47 8.56
C ARG A 42 0.19 11.87 8.23
N TYR A 43 0.87 11.14 7.35
CA TYR A 43 2.25 11.43 6.97
C TYR A 43 2.39 12.80 6.30
N LEU A 44 1.38 13.21 5.53
CA LEU A 44 1.35 14.49 4.81
C LEU A 44 0.67 15.63 5.60
N GLU A 45 0.13 15.37 6.79
CA GLU A 45 -0.61 16.33 7.61
C GLU A 45 -1.82 16.97 6.90
N ILE A 46 -2.53 16.19 6.07
CA ILE A 46 -3.72 16.62 5.33
C ILE A 46 -5.00 15.94 5.88
N PRO A 47 -6.19 16.53 5.65
CA PRO A 47 -7.45 15.96 6.16
C PRO A 47 -7.78 14.57 5.61
N SER A 48 -7.40 14.28 4.37
CA SER A 48 -7.73 13.02 3.69
C SER A 48 -6.80 12.74 2.53
N ALA A 49 -6.56 11.46 2.23
CA ALA A 49 -5.93 10.97 1.01
C ALA A 49 -6.81 9.88 0.40
N VAL A 50 -6.70 9.69 -0.92
CA VAL A 50 -7.45 8.67 -1.68
C VAL A 50 -6.48 7.84 -2.49
N ALA A 51 -6.61 6.51 -2.41
CA ALA A 51 -5.82 5.60 -3.21
C ALA A 51 -6.44 5.46 -4.61
N CYS A 52 -5.61 5.64 -5.65
CA CYS A 52 -5.98 5.44 -7.05
C CYS A 52 -5.16 4.29 -7.65
N ILE A 53 -5.64 3.70 -8.75
CA ILE A 53 -4.95 2.59 -9.44
C ILE A 53 -3.59 3.01 -10.04
N ASN A 54 -3.45 4.29 -10.35
CA ASN A 54 -2.24 4.98 -10.79
C ASN A 54 -2.42 6.49 -10.55
N GLY A 55 -1.32 7.24 -10.67
CA GLY A 55 -1.32 8.71 -10.66
C GLY A 55 -1.29 9.28 -12.07
#